data_AF-A0A418QU87-F1
#
_entry.id   AF-A0A418QU87-F1
#
_cell.length_a   1.000
_cell.length_b   1.000
_cell.length_c   1.000
_cell.angle_alpha   90.00
_cell.angle_beta   90.00
_cell.angle_gamma   90.00
#
_symmetry.space_group_name_H-M   'P 1'
#
loop_
_entity.id
_entity.type
_entity.pdbx_description
1 polymer ?
#
loop_
_entity_poly.entity_id
_entity_poly.type
_entity_poly.pdbx_seq_one_letter_code
_entity_poly.pdbx_strand_id
1 'polypeptide(L)'
;MANPTTSPPPTTSPGRCLAVLLTACALLWTWWQVPGWYRLGSDDAAGLGALVQLWQQPWLLALLLAVANVVILYRATLPLALPADPASLLDRPRYLADFVFWLCVVFHLASLVLLLLIGSGGLTLDPLWL
;
A
#
# COMPACT_ATOMS: atom_id res chain seq x y z
N MET A 1 -30.13 18.05 -33.03
CA MET A 1 -28.95 18.42 -32.21
C MET A 1 -28.74 17.30 -31.19
N ALA A 2 -27.65 16.55 -31.31
CA ALA A 2 -27.37 15.42 -30.43
C ALA A 2 -26.81 15.92 -29.08
N ASN A 3 -27.38 15.41 -27.99
CA ASN A 3 -26.95 15.72 -26.63
C ASN A 3 -25.61 14.99 -26.37
N PRO A 4 -24.52 15.67 -25.98
CA PRO A 4 -23.27 14.99 -25.69
C PRO A 4 -23.47 14.09 -24.47
N THR A 5 -23.35 12.78 -24.68
CA THR A 5 -23.33 11.77 -23.62
C THR A 5 -22.12 12.00 -22.74
N THR A 6 -22.27 12.84 -21.73
CA THR A 6 -21.34 12.91 -20.60
C THR A 6 -21.41 11.57 -19.89
N SER A 7 -20.39 10.74 -20.08
CA SER A 7 -20.17 9.57 -19.23
C SER A 7 -20.15 10.04 -17.77
N PRO A 8 -20.90 9.40 -16.86
CA PRO A 8 -20.85 9.78 -15.45
C PRO A 8 -19.40 9.64 -14.96
N PRO A 9 -18.91 10.57 -14.13
CA PRO A 9 -17.58 10.45 -13.55
C PRO A 9 -17.45 9.09 -12.86
N PRO A 10 -16.30 8.40 -12.98
CA PRO A 10 -16.14 7.07 -12.41
C PRO A 10 -16.49 7.11 -10.93
N THR A 11 -17.57 6.45 -10.56
CA THR A 11 -18.00 6.36 -9.18
C THR A 11 -16.95 5.56 -8.42
N THR A 12 -16.29 6.20 -7.46
CA THR A 12 -15.35 5.51 -6.59
C THR A 12 -16.16 4.58 -5.69
N SER A 13 -15.94 3.27 -5.84
CA SER A 13 -16.59 2.26 -4.99
C SER A 13 -15.63 1.77 -3.90
N PRO A 14 -16.14 1.39 -2.72
CA PRO A 14 -15.32 0.78 -1.67
C PRO A 14 -14.52 -0.44 -2.14
N GLY A 15 -15.09 -1.24 -3.05
CA GLY A 15 -14.40 -2.39 -3.65
C GLY A 15 -13.16 -2.01 -4.47
N ARG A 16 -13.20 -0.90 -5.21
CA ARG A 16 -12.01 -0.39 -5.94
C ARG A 16 -10.94 0.11 -4.99
N CYS A 17 -11.33 0.80 -3.91
CA CYS A 17 -10.40 1.27 -2.88
C CYS A 17 -9.73 0.10 -2.15
N LEU A 18 -10.51 -0.94 -1.82
CA LEU A 18 -10.00 -2.17 -1.24
C LEU A 18 -9.02 -2.86 -2.20
N ALA A 19 -9.34 -2.94 -3.49
CA ALA A 19 -8.43 -3.52 -4.48
C ALA A 19 -7.09 -2.77 -4.53
N VAL A 20 -7.10 -1.44 -4.50
CA VAL A 20 -5.87 -0.62 -4.42
C VAL A 20 -5.05 -0.96 -3.18
N LEU A 21 -5.69 -1.01 -2.01
CA LEU A 21 -5.02 -1.36 -0.75
C LEU A 21 -4.41 -2.76 -0.82
N LEU A 22 -5.17 -3.75 -1.29
CA LEU A 22 -4.71 -5.13 -1.44
C LEU A 22 -3.55 -5.25 -2.44
N THR A 23 -3.60 -4.54 -3.57
CA THR A 23 -2.51 -4.51 -4.54
C THR A 23 -1.24 -3.91 -3.94
N ALA A 24 -1.35 -2.81 -3.19
CA ALA A 24 -0.21 -2.22 -2.50
C ALA A 24 0.40 -3.19 -1.46
N CYS A 25 -0.45 -3.85 -0.65
CA CYS A 25 0.00 -4.87 0.30
C CYS A 25 0.65 -6.06 -0.41
N ALA A 26 0.09 -6.53 -1.52
CA ALA A 26 0.65 -7.62 -2.31
C ALA A 26 2.02 -7.26 -2.88
N LEU A 27 2.20 -6.04 -3.41
CA LEU A 27 3.49 -5.57 -3.92
C LEU A 27 4.55 -5.47 -2.82
N LEU A 28 4.18 -4.93 -1.65
CA LEU A 28 5.08 -4.87 -0.49
C LEU A 28 5.46 -6.27 0.00
N TRP A 29 4.50 -7.19 0.02
CA TRP A 29 4.76 -8.58 0.37
C TRP A 29 5.68 -9.26 -0.65
N THR A 30 5.40 -9.11 -1.95
CA THR A 30 6.24 -9.65 -3.03
C THR A 30 7.66 -9.10 -2.93
N TRP A 31 7.80 -7.79 -2.71
CA TRP A 31 9.10 -7.16 -2.49
C TRP A 31 9.88 -7.84 -1.36
N TRP A 32 9.20 -8.13 -0.24
CA TRP A 32 9.80 -8.79 0.92
C TRP A 32 10.26 -10.24 0.63
N GLN A 33 9.55 -10.96 -0.26
CA GLN A 33 9.83 -12.38 -0.53
C GLN A 33 10.99 -12.63 -1.50
N VAL A 34 11.40 -11.65 -2.31
CA VAL A 34 12.40 -11.85 -3.38
C VAL A 34 13.69 -12.53 -2.90
N PRO A 35 14.35 -12.11 -1.80
CA PRO A 35 15.54 -12.80 -1.29
C PRO A 35 15.25 -14.23 -0.84
N GLY A 36 14.08 -14.47 -0.23
CA GLY A 36 13.65 -15.80 0.19
C GLY A 36 13.44 -16.75 -0.98
N TRP A 37 12.86 -16.27 -2.08
CA TRP A 37 12.73 -17.06 -3.31
C TRP A 37 14.07 -17.36 -3.97
N TYR A 38 15.00 -16.40 -3.97
CA TYR A 38 16.36 -16.63 -4.45
C TYR A 38 17.06 -17.74 -3.66
N ARG A 39 16.94 -17.71 -2.31
CA ARG A 39 17.49 -18.74 -1.40
C ARG A 39 16.97 -20.14 -1.70
N LEU A 40 15.72 -20.29 -2.16
CA LEU A 40 15.14 -21.59 -2.50
C LEU A 40 15.69 -22.18 -3.81
N GLY A 41 16.25 -21.34 -4.69
CA GLY A 41 16.71 -21.74 -6.02
C GLY A 41 18.22 -21.67 -6.24
N SER A 42 18.99 -21.25 -5.24
CA SER A 42 20.45 -21.04 -5.37
C SER A 42 21.17 -21.37 -4.06
N ASP A 43 22.26 -22.14 -4.17
CA ASP A 43 23.19 -22.41 -3.07
C ASP A 43 24.29 -21.34 -2.95
N ASP A 44 24.28 -20.31 -3.80
CA ASP A 44 25.26 -19.22 -3.78
C ASP A 44 24.99 -18.24 -2.63
N ALA A 45 25.64 -18.48 -1.49
CA ALA A 45 25.57 -17.64 -0.31
C ALA A 45 26.13 -16.22 -0.54
N ALA A 46 27.14 -16.07 -1.41
CA ALA A 46 27.71 -14.76 -1.71
C ALA A 46 26.75 -13.92 -2.57
N GLY A 47 26.15 -14.54 -3.58
CA GLY A 47 25.10 -13.95 -4.40
C GLY A 47 23.87 -13.54 -3.58
N LEU A 48 23.42 -14.40 -2.66
CA LEU A 48 22.31 -14.08 -1.75
C LEU A 48 22.64 -12.89 -0.85
N GLY A 49 23.85 -12.85 -0.26
CA GLY A 49 24.30 -11.73 0.57
C GLY A 49 24.33 -10.40 -0.19
N ALA A 50 24.84 -10.40 -1.42
CA ALA A 50 24.86 -9.22 -2.28
C ALA A 50 23.45 -8.77 -2.68
N LEU A 51 22.57 -9.71 -3.05
CA LEU A 51 21.17 -9.43 -3.38
C LEU A 51 20.47 -8.74 -2.19
N VAL A 52 20.62 -9.32 -1.01
CA VAL A 52 20.05 -8.80 0.23
C VAL A 52 20.53 -7.37 0.53
N GLN A 53 21.85 -7.12 0.42
CA GLN A 53 22.39 -5.78 0.68
C GLN A 53 21.92 -4.73 -0.31
N LEU A 54 21.60 -5.12 -1.55
CA LEU A 54 21.06 -4.22 -2.56
C LEU A 54 19.54 -4.04 -2.41
N TRP A 55 18.82 -5.12 -2.16
CA TRP A 55 17.36 -5.18 -2.19
C TRP A 55 16.71 -4.68 -0.89
N GLN A 56 17.33 -4.94 0.26
CA GLN A 56 16.81 -4.54 1.56
C GLN A 56 17.47 -3.25 2.08
N GLN A 57 17.83 -2.33 1.18
CA GLN A 57 18.34 -1.02 1.61
C GLN A 57 17.23 -0.22 2.31
N PRO A 58 17.51 0.39 3.48
CA PRO A 58 16.50 1.06 4.28
C PRO A 58 15.82 2.22 3.53
N TRP A 59 16.58 2.96 2.73
CA TRP A 59 16.03 4.05 1.92
C TRP A 59 15.13 3.55 0.78
N LEU A 60 15.43 2.38 0.21
CA LEU A 60 14.65 1.79 -0.86
C LEU A 60 13.30 1.29 -0.34
N LEU A 61 13.32 0.64 0.82
CA LEU A 61 12.11 0.28 1.56
C LEU A 61 11.30 1.53 1.95
N ALA A 62 11.97 2.58 2.44
CA ALA A 62 11.30 3.83 2.80
C ALA A 62 10.64 4.50 1.59
N LEU A 63 11.31 4.52 0.43
CA LEU A 63 10.77 5.03 -0.82
C LEU A 63 9.54 4.22 -1.26
N LEU A 64 9.63 2.89 -1.21
CA LEU A 64 8.53 2.00 -1.58
C LEU A 64 7.30 2.22 -0.68
N LEU A 65 7.50 2.33 0.64
CA LEU A 65 6.44 2.65 1.60
C LEU A 65 5.85 4.04 1.35
N ALA A 66 6.67 5.04 1.06
CA ALA A 66 6.20 6.39 0.76
C ALA A 66 5.33 6.40 -0.51
N VAL A 67 5.76 5.73 -1.58
CA VAL A 67 4.97 5.60 -2.82
C VAL A 67 3.66 4.87 -2.55
N ALA A 68 3.68 3.74 -1.81
CA ALA A 68 2.46 3.02 -1.45
C ALA A 68 1.48 3.90 -0.66
N ASN A 69 1.98 4.70 0.29
CA ASN A 69 1.20 5.66 1.04
C ASN A 69 0.56 6.72 0.14
N VAL A 70 1.31 7.32 -0.77
CA VAL A 70 0.79 8.31 -1.72
C VAL A 70 -0.31 7.68 -2.59
N VAL A 71 -0.09 6.48 -3.12
CA VAL A 71 -1.07 5.78 -3.93
C VAL A 71 -2.35 5.50 -3.14
N ILE A 72 -2.24 4.92 -1.94
CA ILE A 72 -3.40 4.62 -1.09
C ILE A 72 -4.13 5.91 -0.70
N LEU A 73 -3.41 6.97 -0.34
CA LEU A 73 -4.00 8.26 0.01
C LEU A 73 -4.89 8.79 -1.12
N TYR A 74 -4.35 8.90 -2.34
CA TYR A 74 -5.06 9.51 -3.46
C TYR A 74 -6.06 8.59 -4.15
N ARG A 75 -5.88 7.27 -4.08
CA ARG A 75 -6.72 6.31 -4.82
C ARG A 75 -7.69 5.52 -3.95
N ALA A 76 -7.53 5.54 -2.62
CA ALA A 76 -8.39 4.82 -1.69
C ALA A 76 -8.87 5.71 -0.52
N THR A 77 -7.96 6.32 0.24
CA THR A 77 -8.31 7.04 1.48
C THR A 77 -9.12 8.31 1.23
N LEU A 78 -8.63 9.22 0.39
CA LEU A 78 -9.33 10.48 0.09
C LEU A 78 -10.70 10.25 -0.56
N PRO A 79 -10.85 9.35 -1.55
CA PRO A 79 -12.16 9.06 -2.13
C PRO A 79 -13.19 8.47 -1.15
N LEU A 80 -12.74 7.80 -0.09
CA LEU A 80 -13.62 7.28 0.97
C LEU A 80 -13.91 8.32 2.05
N ALA A 81 -12.96 9.21 2.33
CA ALA A 81 -13.07 10.26 3.33
C ALA A 81 -13.95 11.44 2.87
N LEU A 82 -13.89 11.78 1.57
CA LEU A 82 -14.57 12.94 1.02
C LEU A 82 -15.92 12.52 0.40
N PRO A 83 -17.06 13.06 0.87
CA PRO A 83 -18.34 12.79 0.24
C PRO A 83 -18.35 13.36 -1.18
N ALA A 84 -18.75 12.54 -2.15
CA ALA A 84 -18.92 12.96 -3.54
C ALA A 84 -20.12 13.90 -3.74
N ASP A 85 -21.08 13.88 -2.80
CA ASP A 85 -22.26 14.75 -2.80
C ASP A 85 -22.79 14.93 -1.36
N PRO A 86 -22.98 16.16 -0.84
CA PRO A 86 -23.53 16.40 0.50
C PRO A 86 -24.92 15.78 0.71
N ALA A 87 -25.72 15.58 -0.35
CA ALA A 87 -27.01 14.91 -0.26
C ALA A 87 -26.90 13.40 0.05
N SER A 88 -25.74 12.77 -0.21
CA SER A 88 -25.51 11.34 0.03
C SER A 88 -25.26 10.97 1.51
N LEU A 89 -25.22 11.96 2.40
CA LEU A 89 -25.05 11.76 3.85
C LEU A 89 -26.26 11.09 4.52
N LEU A 90 -27.44 11.19 3.90
CA LEU A 90 -28.70 10.74 4.51
C LEU A 90 -29.16 9.36 4.03
N ASP A 91 -28.55 8.77 2.99
CA ASP A 91 -29.17 7.70 2.20
C ASP A 91 -28.41 6.35 2.10
N ARG A 92 -27.30 6.10 2.82
CA ARG A 92 -26.57 4.82 2.65
C ARG A 92 -26.16 4.08 3.93
N PRO A 93 -26.33 2.74 3.97
CA PRO A 93 -25.58 1.89 4.89
C PRO A 93 -24.09 1.95 4.51
N ARG A 94 -23.28 2.66 5.31
CA ARG A 94 -21.87 2.98 5.02
C ARG A 94 -20.83 1.97 5.54
N TYR A 95 -21.26 0.91 6.22
CA TYR A 95 -20.37 -0.02 6.93
C TYR A 95 -19.15 -0.51 6.12
N LEU A 96 -19.33 -0.88 4.84
CA LEU A 96 -18.22 -1.34 4.01
C LEU A 96 -17.23 -0.21 3.67
N ALA A 97 -17.74 0.98 3.36
CA ALA A 97 -16.90 2.14 3.04
C ALA A 97 -16.09 2.58 4.26
N ASP A 98 -16.73 2.63 5.43
CA ASP A 98 -16.10 2.98 6.70
C ASP A 98 -15.05 1.94 7.10
N PHE A 99 -15.34 0.65 6.93
CA PHE A 99 -14.38 -0.42 7.19
C PHE A 99 -13.13 -0.30 6.30
N VAL A 100 -13.30 -0.12 4.98
CA VAL A 100 -12.17 0.02 4.06
C VAL A 100 -11.39 1.30 4.33
N PHE A 101 -12.05 2.40 4.71
CA PHE A 101 -11.40 3.62 5.14
C PHE A 101 -10.48 3.38 6.36
N TRP A 102 -10.99 2.71 7.39
CA TRP A 102 -10.20 2.37 8.57
C TRP A 102 -9.03 1.45 8.26
N LEU A 103 -9.19 0.49 7.33
CA LEU A 103 -8.05 -0.31 6.85
C LEU A 103 -6.98 0.56 6.20
N CYS A 104 -7.35 1.57 5.42
CA CYS A 104 -6.39 2.51 4.82
C CYS A 104 -5.70 3.34 5.91
N VAL A 105 -6.43 3.81 6.93
CA VAL A 105 -5.86 4.54 8.08
C VAL A 105 -4.85 3.67 8.83
N VAL A 106 -5.20 2.42 9.14
CA VAL A 106 -4.29 1.47 9.80
C VAL A 106 -3.03 1.25 8.95
N PHE A 107 -3.17 1.12 7.63
CA PHE A 107 -2.02 1.03 6.73
C PHE A 107 -1.11 2.25 6.82
N HIS A 108 -1.68 3.47 6.79
CA HIS A 108 -0.91 4.71 6.90
C HIS A 108 -0.17 4.81 8.24
N LEU A 109 -0.83 4.45 9.35
CA LEU A 109 -0.21 4.49 10.67
C LEU A 109 0.89 3.43 10.81
N ALA A 110 0.64 2.20 10.38
CA ALA A 110 1.63 1.12 10.44
C ALA A 110 2.87 1.45 9.59
N SER A 111 2.67 1.97 8.38
CA SER A 111 3.78 2.38 7.52
C SER A 111 4.53 3.60 8.04
N LEU A 112 3.86 4.57 8.68
CA LEU A 112 4.53 5.68 9.36
C LEU A 112 5.40 5.18 10.51
N VAL A 113 4.88 4.30 11.36
CA VAL A 113 5.67 3.68 12.44
C VAL A 113 6.89 2.96 11.88
N LEU A 114 6.71 2.19 10.80
CA LEU A 114 7.82 1.50 10.13
C LEU A 114 8.88 2.48 9.59
N LEU A 115 8.46 3.57 8.95
CA LEU A 115 9.38 4.62 8.49
C LEU A 115 10.14 5.29 9.64
N LEU A 116 9.48 5.55 10.77
CA LEU A 116 10.13 6.10 11.97
C LEU A 116 11.14 5.12 12.58
N LEU A 117 10.83 3.83 12.61
CA LEU A 117 11.75 2.79 13.07
C LEU A 117 12.97 2.65 12.15
N ILE A 118 12.78 2.72 10.83
CA ILE A 118 13.87 2.72 9.86
C ILE A 118 14.74 3.98 10.04
N GLY A 119 14.12 5.16 10.11
CA GLY A 119 14.82 6.44 10.21
C GLY A 119 15.56 6.65 11.54
N SER A 120 15.07 6.04 12.63
CA SER A 120 15.75 6.05 13.93
C SER A 120 16.83 4.98 14.07
N GLY A 121 16.99 4.08 13.08
CA GLY A 121 17.87 2.92 13.18
C GLY A 121 17.37 1.84 14.14
N GLY A 122 16.12 1.94 14.61
CA GLY A 122 15.48 0.96 15.49
C GLY A 122 15.12 -0.36 14.79
N LEU A 123 15.15 -0.38 13.45
CA LEU A 123 15.02 -1.58 12.64
C LEU A 123 16.32 -1.81 11.84
N THR A 124 17.11 -2.78 12.28
CA THR A 124 18.06 -3.46 11.38
C THR A 124 17.25 -4.42 10.51
N LEU A 125 17.26 -4.20 9.20
CA LEU A 125 16.75 -5.15 8.23
C LEU A 125 17.72 -6.33 8.20
N ASP A 126 17.66 -7.17 9.23
CA ASP A 126 18.54 -8.31 9.38
C ASP A 126 17.98 -9.46 8.52
N PRO A 127 18.68 -9.92 7.48
CA PRO A 127 18.05 -10.59 6.36
C PRO A 127 17.82 -12.09 6.57
N LEU A 128 18.29 -12.63 7.70
CA LEU A 128 18.53 -14.06 7.86
C LEU A 128 17.83 -14.71 9.07
N TRP A 129 17.01 -13.99 9.84
CA TRP A 129 16.20 -14.61 10.89
C TRP A 129 14.83 -15.07 10.37
N LEU A 130 14.91 -16.15 9.57
CA LEU A 130 14.01 -17.32 9.49
C LEU A 130 14.74 -18.44 8.73
#